data_AF-A0A497F324-F1
#
_entry.id   AF-A0A497F324-F1
#
_cell.length_a   1.000
_cell.length_b   1.000
_cell.length_c   1.000
_cell.angle_alpha   90.00
_cell.angle_beta   90.00
_cell.angle_gamma   90.00
#
_symmetry.space_group_name_H-M   'P 1'
#
loop_
_entity.id
_entity.type
_entity.pdbx_description
1 polymer ?
#
loop_
_entity_poly.entity_id
_entity_poly.type
_entity_poly.pdbx_seq_one_letter_code
_entity_poly.pdbx_strand_id
1 'polypeptide(L)'
;VFFDEIDSIAPARGYRTDTTGVTDRMVNQLLAEMDGIIPLQNVVVIAATNRPDIIDPALLRPGRFDRLVYVPPPDKAARLEIFKIHLRNTPLAEDVDLEKLAEKTEGYTGADIEAVCREAVLLALREEFKVRPVSMRHFEEALKVVPPSLRPEDIKRYEELSRELKRALA
;
A
#
# COMPACT_ATOMS: atom_id res chain seq x y z
N VAL A 1 7.31 -17.61 -4.29
CA VAL A 1 8.27 -16.81 -3.49
C VAL A 1 7.76 -15.38 -3.47
N PHE A 2 7.70 -14.75 -2.30
CA PHE A 2 7.24 -13.35 -2.16
C PHE A 2 8.35 -12.50 -1.53
N PHE A 3 8.69 -11.40 -2.19
CA PHE A 3 9.62 -10.38 -1.68
C PHE A 3 8.83 -9.13 -1.32
N ASP A 4 8.73 -8.83 -0.03
CA ASP A 4 8.25 -7.53 0.40
C ASP A 4 9.41 -6.53 0.48
N GLU A 5 9.13 -5.26 0.23
CA GLU A 5 10.13 -4.17 0.21
C GLU A 5 11.39 -4.52 -0.59
N ILE A 6 11.22 -5.00 -1.84
CA ILE A 6 12.36 -5.47 -2.67
C ILE A 6 13.42 -4.38 -2.91
N ASP A 7 13.04 -3.10 -2.82
CA ASP A 7 13.96 -1.96 -2.88
C ASP A 7 15.01 -1.94 -1.76
N SER A 8 14.77 -2.64 -0.66
CA SER A 8 15.73 -2.80 0.43
C SER A 8 16.94 -3.68 0.06
N ILE A 9 16.72 -4.69 -0.76
CA ILE A 9 17.72 -5.70 -1.15
C ILE A 9 18.23 -5.53 -2.57
N ALA A 10 17.49 -4.83 -3.43
CA ALA A 10 17.82 -4.69 -4.83
C ALA A 10 17.70 -3.25 -5.40
N PRO A 11 18.30 -2.24 -4.73
CA PRO A 11 18.35 -0.91 -5.27
C PRO A 11 19.32 -0.82 -6.47
N ALA A 12 19.10 0.12 -7.36
CA ALA A 12 19.98 0.46 -8.47
C ALA A 12 21.33 0.96 -7.92
N ARG A 13 22.40 0.65 -8.68
CA ARG A 13 23.77 0.99 -8.32
C ARG A 13 23.92 2.49 -8.02
N GLY A 14 24.59 2.80 -6.91
CA GLY A 14 24.84 4.18 -6.48
C GLY A 14 23.77 4.80 -5.59
N TYR A 15 22.62 4.13 -5.35
CA TYR A 15 21.63 4.61 -4.37
C TYR A 15 22.03 4.35 -2.91
N ARG A 16 22.97 3.43 -2.67
CA ARG A 16 23.57 3.19 -1.35
C ARG A 16 25.08 3.42 -1.43
N THR A 17 25.62 4.19 -0.50
CA THR A 17 27.07 4.37 -0.35
C THR A 17 27.65 3.20 0.45
N ASP A 18 27.54 1.98 -0.07
CA ASP A 18 28.16 0.82 0.56
C ASP A 18 29.61 0.67 0.10
N THR A 19 30.55 0.93 1.02
CA THR A 19 32.00 0.86 0.78
C THR A 19 32.51 -0.55 0.49
N THR A 20 31.65 -1.57 0.66
CA THR A 20 32.00 -3.01 0.62
C THR A 20 31.38 -3.77 -0.57
N GLY A 21 30.54 -3.12 -1.38
CA GLY A 21 29.87 -3.71 -2.55
C GLY A 21 29.01 -4.94 -2.22
N VAL A 22 28.52 -5.03 -0.98
CA VAL A 22 27.68 -6.16 -0.51
C VAL A 22 26.34 -6.12 -1.23
N THR A 23 25.76 -4.93 -1.38
CA THR A 23 24.46 -4.74 -2.04
C THR A 23 24.53 -5.19 -3.49
N ASP A 24 25.56 -4.75 -4.22
CA ASP A 24 25.80 -5.16 -5.61
C ASP A 24 25.92 -6.68 -5.78
N ARG A 25 26.61 -7.36 -4.85
CA ARG A 25 26.72 -8.83 -4.87
C ARG A 25 25.37 -9.50 -4.61
N MET A 26 24.56 -8.96 -3.70
CA MET A 26 23.20 -9.46 -3.45
C MET A 26 22.30 -9.30 -4.68
N VAL A 27 22.34 -8.15 -5.36
CA VAL A 27 21.57 -7.93 -6.59
C VAL A 27 22.00 -8.91 -7.68
N ASN A 28 23.32 -9.09 -7.89
CA ASN A 28 23.82 -10.03 -8.89
C ASN A 28 23.42 -11.48 -8.57
N GLN A 29 23.43 -11.88 -7.30
CA GLN A 29 22.96 -13.20 -6.90
C GLN A 29 21.47 -13.36 -7.17
N LEU A 30 20.65 -12.36 -6.80
CA LEU A 30 19.22 -12.38 -7.06
C LEU A 30 18.93 -12.52 -8.57
N LEU A 31 19.64 -11.79 -9.42
CA LEU A 31 19.52 -11.92 -10.87
C LEU A 31 19.87 -13.33 -11.37
N ALA A 32 20.94 -13.93 -10.85
CA ALA A 32 21.34 -15.28 -11.22
C ALA A 32 20.29 -16.33 -10.80
N GLU A 33 19.71 -16.18 -9.60
CA GLU A 33 18.63 -17.06 -9.14
C GLU A 33 17.36 -16.88 -9.99
N MET A 34 17.01 -15.64 -10.34
CA MET A 34 15.86 -15.37 -11.21
C MET A 34 16.01 -15.99 -12.60
N ASP A 35 17.19 -15.90 -13.22
CA ASP A 35 17.47 -16.53 -14.51
C ASP A 35 17.39 -18.06 -14.42
N GLY A 36 17.74 -18.65 -13.26
CA GLY A 36 17.60 -20.07 -12.97
C GLY A 36 16.17 -20.54 -12.71
N ILE A 37 15.24 -19.64 -12.37
CA ILE A 37 13.82 -19.96 -12.12
C ILE A 37 13.02 -20.07 -13.42
N ILE A 38 13.41 -19.38 -14.49
CA ILE A 38 12.72 -19.41 -15.80
C ILE A 38 12.37 -20.83 -16.31
N PRO A 39 13.27 -21.84 -16.24
CA PRO A 39 12.94 -23.21 -16.67
C PRO A 39 12.00 -23.97 -15.71
N LEU A 40 11.72 -23.45 -14.51
CA LEU A 40 10.88 -24.11 -13.50
C LEU A 40 9.40 -23.75 -13.71
N GLN A 41 8.59 -24.71 -14.16
CA GLN A 41 7.17 -24.48 -14.46
C GLN A 41 6.26 -24.26 -13.23
N ASN A 42 6.76 -24.46 -12.01
CA ASN A 42 5.94 -24.51 -10.79
C ASN A 42 6.26 -23.40 -9.77
N VAL A 43 7.07 -22.40 -10.14
CA VAL A 43 7.49 -21.34 -9.23
C VAL A 43 6.96 -20.00 -9.73
N VAL A 44 6.19 -19.32 -8.88
CA VAL A 44 5.78 -17.91 -9.10
C VAL A 44 6.56 -17.04 -8.13
N VAL A 45 7.13 -15.95 -8.65
CA VAL A 45 7.83 -14.93 -7.86
C VAL A 45 7.02 -13.64 -7.90
N ILE A 46 6.71 -13.09 -6.73
CA ILE A 46 6.00 -11.82 -6.56
C ILE A 46 6.89 -10.90 -5.74
N ALA A 47 6.95 -9.63 -6.11
CA ALA A 47 7.64 -8.59 -5.34
C ALA A 47 6.75 -7.38 -5.12
N ALA A 48 6.87 -6.74 -3.95
CA ALA A 48 6.22 -5.50 -3.59
C ALA A 48 7.28 -4.42 -3.28
N THR A 49 7.00 -3.18 -3.66
CA THR A 49 7.86 -2.02 -3.35
C THR A 49 7.03 -0.74 -3.33
N ASN A 50 7.39 0.17 -2.43
CA ASN A 50 6.89 1.55 -2.42
C ASN A 50 7.83 2.50 -3.18
N ARG A 51 8.99 2.03 -3.65
CA ARG A 51 10.02 2.83 -4.33
C ARG A 51 10.48 2.20 -5.64
N PRO A 52 9.58 2.06 -6.63
CA PRO A 52 9.93 1.46 -7.92
C PRO A 52 10.98 2.27 -8.70
N ASP A 53 11.16 3.55 -8.40
CA ASP A 53 12.15 4.45 -9.00
C ASP A 53 13.61 4.09 -8.69
N ILE A 54 13.85 3.34 -7.60
CA ILE A 54 15.19 2.95 -7.18
C ILE A 54 15.50 1.49 -7.44
N ILE A 55 14.62 0.71 -8.05
CA ILE A 55 14.87 -0.71 -8.34
C ILE A 55 15.90 -0.84 -9.47
N ASP A 56 16.81 -1.80 -9.36
CA ASP A 56 17.75 -2.10 -10.45
C ASP A 56 16.99 -2.46 -11.75
N PRO A 57 17.17 -1.72 -12.86
CA PRO A 57 16.45 -1.96 -14.10
C PRO A 57 16.66 -3.36 -14.69
N ALA A 58 17.75 -4.06 -14.34
CA ALA A 58 17.98 -5.43 -14.79
C ALA A 58 16.93 -6.40 -14.23
N LEU A 59 16.35 -6.14 -13.06
CA LEU A 59 15.30 -6.96 -12.45
C LEU A 59 13.97 -6.87 -13.19
N LEU A 60 13.75 -5.75 -13.89
CA LEU A 60 12.52 -5.49 -14.65
C LEU A 60 12.58 -6.04 -16.08
N ARG A 61 13.68 -6.69 -16.50
CA ARG A 61 13.80 -7.24 -17.86
C ARG A 61 12.89 -8.46 -18.08
N PRO A 62 12.50 -8.74 -19.34
CA PRO A 62 11.74 -9.94 -19.69
C PRO A 62 12.33 -11.23 -19.09
N GLY A 63 11.47 -12.09 -18.54
CA GLY A 63 11.86 -13.32 -17.84
C GLY A 63 12.14 -13.16 -16.35
N ARG A 64 12.10 -11.94 -15.81
CA ARG A 64 12.29 -11.63 -14.38
C ARG A 64 11.01 -11.03 -13.79
N PHE A 65 11.03 -9.79 -13.29
CA PHE A 65 9.82 -9.06 -12.91
C PHE A 65 9.24 -8.33 -14.12
N ASP A 66 8.82 -9.10 -15.11
CA ASP A 66 8.31 -8.58 -16.38
C ASP A 66 6.80 -8.25 -16.37
N ARG A 67 6.12 -8.51 -15.25
CA ARG A 67 4.73 -8.11 -14.97
C ARG A 67 4.69 -7.08 -13.84
N LEU A 68 4.38 -5.84 -14.18
CA LEU A 68 4.18 -4.75 -13.22
C LEU A 68 2.70 -4.46 -13.02
N VAL A 69 2.25 -4.59 -11.76
CA VAL A 69 0.89 -4.23 -11.34
C VAL A 69 0.98 -2.99 -10.47
N TYR A 70 0.35 -1.90 -10.93
CA TYR A 70 0.19 -0.70 -10.12
C TYR A 70 -1.06 -0.82 -9.26
N VAL A 71 -0.90 -0.60 -7.96
CA VAL A 71 -1.99 -0.59 -6.99
C VAL A 71 -2.28 0.87 -6.65
N PRO A 72 -3.36 1.47 -7.20
CA PRO A 72 -3.72 2.85 -6.90
C PRO A 72 -4.31 2.96 -5.49
N PRO A 73 -4.40 4.18 -4.95
CA PRO A 73 -5.21 4.47 -3.76
C PRO A 73 -6.68 4.07 -3.99
N PRO A 74 -7.42 3.71 -2.92
CA PRO A 74 -8.80 3.24 -3.06
C PRO A 74 -9.74 4.35 -3.54
N ASP A 75 -10.58 4.03 -4.53
CA ASP A 75 -11.70 4.88 -4.94
C ASP A 75 -12.82 4.88 -3.89
N LYS A 76 -13.89 5.67 -4.11
CA LYS A 76 -15.01 5.76 -3.16
C LYS A 76 -15.64 4.40 -2.85
N ALA A 77 -15.81 3.54 -3.85
CA ALA A 77 -16.43 2.22 -3.67
C ALA A 77 -15.51 1.29 -2.86
N ALA A 78 -14.21 1.29 -3.17
CA ALA A 78 -13.21 0.57 -2.40
C ALA A 78 -13.13 1.06 -0.95
N ARG A 79 -13.16 2.39 -0.71
CA ARG A 79 -13.19 2.94 0.65
C ARG A 79 -14.42 2.51 1.44
N LEU A 80 -15.60 2.49 0.81
CA LEU A 80 -16.82 1.96 1.42
C LEU A 80 -16.65 0.50 1.85
N GLU A 81 -16.08 -0.35 0.99
CA GLU A 81 -15.82 -1.75 1.33
C GLU A 81 -14.77 -1.90 2.45
N ILE A 82 -13.74 -1.05 2.45
CA ILE A 82 -12.74 -1.02 3.53
C ILE A 82 -13.42 -0.66 4.87
N PHE A 83 -14.27 0.37 4.91
CA PHE A 83 -15.07 0.69 6.10
C PHE A 83 -15.92 -0.50 6.56
N LYS A 84 -16.61 -1.18 5.63
CA LYS A 84 -17.42 -2.38 5.96
C LYS A 84 -16.57 -3.51 6.54
N ILE A 85 -15.35 -3.70 6.06
CA ILE A 85 -14.43 -4.72 6.57
C ILE A 85 -14.01 -4.39 8.01
N HIS A 86 -13.51 -3.17 8.25
CA HIS A 86 -13.00 -2.78 9.57
C HIS A 86 -14.11 -2.62 10.62
N LEU A 87 -15.34 -2.31 10.20
CA LEU A 87 -16.48 -2.13 11.09
C LEU A 87 -17.41 -3.35 11.18
N ARG A 88 -17.09 -4.46 10.50
CA ARG A 88 -17.95 -5.66 10.43
C ARG A 88 -18.42 -6.18 11.78
N ASN A 89 -17.54 -6.13 12.79
CA ASN A 89 -17.80 -6.62 14.14
C ASN A 89 -17.97 -5.49 15.17
N THR A 90 -18.10 -4.25 14.69
CA THR A 90 -18.25 -3.07 15.55
C THR A 90 -19.73 -2.78 15.71
N PRO A 91 -20.26 -2.65 16.94
CA PRO A 91 -21.63 -2.19 17.13
C PRO A 91 -21.70 -0.74 16.68
N LEU A 92 -22.49 -0.46 15.64
CA LEU A 92 -22.70 0.87 15.09
C LEU A 92 -24.09 1.38 15.51
N ALA A 93 -24.18 2.68 15.79
CA ALA A 93 -25.49 3.31 15.99
C ALA A 93 -26.20 3.52 14.63
N GLU A 94 -27.51 3.70 14.68
CA GLU A 94 -28.35 3.84 13.47
C GLU A 94 -28.02 5.08 12.63
N ASP A 95 -27.33 6.07 13.21
CA ASP A 95 -26.93 7.30 12.54
C ASP A 95 -25.65 7.18 11.69
N VAL A 96 -24.97 6.02 11.74
CA VAL A 96 -23.71 5.81 11.00
C VAL A 96 -23.97 5.54 9.53
N ASP A 97 -23.55 6.48 8.70
CA ASP A 97 -23.59 6.38 7.24
C ASP A 97 -22.18 6.14 6.67
N LEU A 98 -21.93 4.90 6.26
CA LEU A 98 -20.64 4.49 5.67
C LEU A 98 -20.41 5.09 4.28
N GLU A 99 -21.46 5.39 3.52
CA GLU A 99 -21.32 6.03 2.21
C GLU A 99 -20.82 7.47 2.38
N LYS A 100 -21.38 8.18 3.36
CA LYS A 100 -20.93 9.53 3.73
C LYS A 100 -19.49 9.54 4.27
N LEU A 101 -19.08 8.50 5.01
CA LEU A 101 -17.67 8.35 5.42
C LEU A 101 -16.75 8.12 4.21
N ALA A 102 -17.15 7.27 3.26
CA ALA A 102 -16.39 7.03 2.05
C ALA A 102 -16.24 8.29 1.18
N GLU A 103 -17.25 9.17 1.15
CA GLU A 103 -17.16 10.48 0.50
C GLU A 103 -16.17 11.42 1.19
N LYS A 104 -16.18 11.48 2.52
CA LYS A 104 -15.32 12.37 3.32
C LYS A 104 -13.84 11.97 3.36
N THR A 105 -13.50 10.77 2.88
CA THR A 105 -12.17 10.15 3.03
C THR A 105 -11.41 10.06 1.70
N GLU A 106 -11.63 11.02 0.80
CA GLU A 106 -10.81 11.14 -0.40
C GLU A 106 -9.33 11.32 -0.05
N GLY A 107 -8.45 10.58 -0.74
CA GLY A 107 -7.01 10.57 -0.46
C GLY A 107 -6.59 9.64 0.69
N TYR A 108 -7.52 8.97 1.36
CA TYR A 108 -7.18 8.02 2.43
C TYR A 108 -6.74 6.68 1.85
N THR A 109 -5.74 6.07 2.47
CA THR A 109 -5.36 4.67 2.25
C THR A 109 -6.22 3.73 3.09
N GLY A 110 -6.08 2.42 2.88
CA GLY A 110 -6.70 1.43 3.76
C GLY A 110 -6.26 1.57 5.22
N ALA A 111 -4.97 1.88 5.45
CA ALA A 111 -4.43 2.11 6.79
C ALA A 111 -5.01 3.37 7.45
N ASP A 112 -5.21 4.44 6.69
CA ASP A 112 -5.83 5.66 7.22
C ASP A 112 -7.30 5.40 7.63
N ILE A 113 -8.04 4.64 6.83
CA ILE A 113 -9.43 4.26 7.15
C ILE A 113 -9.49 3.36 8.39
N GLU A 114 -8.57 2.39 8.51
CA GLU A 114 -8.44 1.58 9.71
C GLU A 114 -8.17 2.45 10.94
N ALA A 115 -7.28 3.44 10.82
CA ALA A 115 -6.96 4.37 11.90
C ALA A 115 -8.18 5.21 12.30
N VAL A 116 -8.97 5.72 11.34
CA VAL A 116 -10.25 6.40 11.61
C VAL A 116 -11.22 5.50 12.37
N CYS A 117 -11.39 4.25 11.92
CA CYS A 117 -12.28 3.29 12.57
C CYS A 117 -11.85 3.02 14.02
N ARG A 118 -10.54 2.81 14.23
CA ARG A 118 -9.97 2.58 15.55
C ARG A 118 -10.14 3.78 16.47
N GLU A 119 -9.89 4.99 15.99
CA GLU A 119 -10.03 6.21 16.80
C GLU A 119 -11.50 6.47 17.16
N ALA A 120 -12.43 6.25 16.23
CA ALA A 120 -13.87 6.38 16.51
C ALA A 120 -14.32 5.42 17.63
N VAL A 121 -13.82 4.18 17.63
CA VAL A 121 -14.08 3.21 18.71
C VAL A 121 -13.47 3.68 20.04
N LEU A 122 -12.24 4.18 20.02
CA LEU A 122 -11.58 4.69 21.23
C LEU A 122 -12.31 5.90 21.83
N LEU A 123 -12.80 6.81 20.99
CA LEU A 123 -13.61 7.95 21.42
C LEU A 123 -14.90 7.49 22.09
N ALA A 124 -15.62 6.53 21.49
CA ALA A 124 -16.83 5.96 22.08
C ALA A 124 -16.57 5.30 23.45
N LEU A 125 -15.46 4.59 23.59
CA LEU A 125 -15.06 3.94 24.86
C LEU A 125 -14.62 4.92 25.95
N ARG A 126 -14.10 6.10 25.59
CA ARG A 126 -13.66 7.12 26.55
C ARG A 126 -14.81 7.83 27.23
N GLU A 127 -15.95 7.97 26.56
CA GLU A 127 -17.10 8.70 27.11
C GLU A 127 -17.81 7.93 28.21
N GLU A 128 -18.01 6.63 28.00
CA GLU A 128 -18.51 5.73 29.00
C GLU A 128 -17.70 4.44 28.91
N PHE A 129 -17.11 3.97 30.02
CA PHE A 129 -16.36 2.71 30.10
C PHE A 129 -17.23 1.44 29.88
N LYS A 130 -18.31 1.55 29.09
CA LYS A 130 -19.23 0.50 28.69
C LYS A 130 -19.28 0.42 27.17
N VAL A 131 -19.39 -0.79 26.65
CA VAL A 131 -19.53 -1.03 25.21
C VAL A 131 -20.89 -0.47 24.75
N ARG A 132 -20.85 0.66 24.02
CA ARG A 132 -22.01 1.23 23.32
C ARG A 132 -21.77 1.25 21.81
N PRO A 133 -22.85 1.34 21.02
CA PRO A 133 -22.71 1.52 19.59
C PRO A 133 -21.92 2.81 19.25
N VAL A 134 -20.98 2.70 18.32
CA VAL A 134 -20.21 3.85 17.81
C VAL A 134 -21.14 4.67 16.91
N SER A 135 -21.41 5.92 17.29
CA SER A 135 -22.22 6.87 16.52
C SER A 135 -21.40 7.71 15.54
N MET A 136 -22.09 8.36 14.60
CA MET A 136 -21.47 9.15 13.52
C MET A 136 -20.55 10.25 14.05
N ARG A 137 -20.91 10.91 15.16
CA ARG A 137 -20.08 11.96 15.79
C ARG A 137 -18.67 11.48 16.17
N HIS A 138 -18.49 10.21 16.55
CA HIS A 138 -17.15 9.70 16.88
C HIS A 138 -16.27 9.58 15.63
N PHE A 139 -16.87 9.21 14.49
CA PHE A 139 -16.16 9.21 13.22
C PHE A 139 -15.85 10.65 12.76
N GLU A 140 -16.76 11.59 12.96
CA GLU A 140 -16.51 13.00 12.65
C GLU A 140 -15.36 13.58 13.48
N GLU A 141 -15.25 13.24 14.76
CA GLU A 141 -14.09 13.62 15.58
C GLU A 141 -12.82 12.86 15.18
N ALA A 142 -12.90 11.57 14.86
CA ALA A 142 -11.77 10.78 14.39
C ALA A 142 -11.16 11.34 13.09
N LEU A 143 -12.01 11.77 12.15
CA LEU A 143 -11.57 12.39 10.88
C LEU A 143 -10.84 13.71 11.07
N LYS A 144 -11.01 14.41 12.20
CA LYS A 144 -10.26 15.64 12.49
C LYS A 144 -8.82 15.36 12.92
N VAL A 145 -8.57 14.18 13.50
CA VAL A 145 -7.26 13.82 14.07
C VAL A 145 -6.47 12.86 13.18
N VAL A 146 -7.14 12.13 12.28
CA VAL A 146 -6.51 11.25 11.29
C VAL A 146 -6.56 11.92 9.92
N PRO A 147 -5.53 12.66 9.47
CA PRO A 147 -5.48 13.22 8.13
C PRO A 147 -5.17 12.15 7.07
N PRO A 148 -5.50 12.41 5.78
CA PRO A 148 -5.08 11.53 4.69
C PRO A 148 -3.55 11.46 4.59
N SER A 149 -3.01 10.26 4.40
CA SER A 149 -1.56 10.07 4.26
C SER A 149 -1.03 10.39 2.86
N LEU A 150 -1.89 10.36 1.83
CA LEU A 150 -1.51 10.60 0.45
C LEU A 150 -1.89 12.00 0.00
N ARG A 151 -0.93 12.71 -0.59
CA ARG A 151 -1.19 14.00 -1.24
C ARG A 151 -1.54 13.77 -2.71
N PRO A 152 -2.37 14.64 -3.32
CA PRO A 152 -2.70 14.55 -4.75
C PRO A 152 -1.46 14.54 -5.66
N GLU A 153 -0.40 15.26 -5.29
CA GLU A 153 0.85 15.26 -6.07
C GLU A 153 1.54 13.90 -6.07
N ASP A 154 1.53 13.19 -4.93
CA ASP A 154 2.15 11.88 -4.80
C ASP A 154 1.41 10.85 -5.67
N ILE A 155 0.07 10.87 -5.66
CA ILE A 155 -0.77 9.99 -6.49
C ILE A 155 -0.43 10.18 -7.97
N LYS A 156 -0.45 11.44 -8.42
CA LYS A 156 -0.14 11.78 -9.82
C LYS A 156 1.25 11.33 -10.23
N ARG A 157 2.25 11.54 -9.37
CA ARG A 157 3.64 11.09 -9.61
C ARG A 157 3.70 9.57 -9.81
N TYR A 158 3.04 8.79 -8.96
CA TYR A 158 3.05 7.33 -9.08
C TYR A 158 2.27 6.83 -10.31
N GLU A 159 1.19 7.48 -10.69
CA GLU A 159 0.47 7.16 -11.93
C GLU A 159 1.30 7.43 -13.19
N GLU A 160 2.05 8.53 -13.22
CA GLU A 160 2.98 8.86 -14.30
C GLU A 160 4.12 7.84 -14.36
N LEU A 161 4.76 7.55 -13.22
CA LEU A 161 5.81 6.55 -13.13
C LEU A 161 5.33 5.17 -13.56
N SER A 162 4.11 4.77 -13.17
CA SER A 162 3.52 3.50 -13.61
C SER A 162 3.35 3.45 -15.13
N ARG A 163 2.90 4.55 -15.75
CA ARG A 163 2.75 4.65 -17.22
C ARG A 163 4.11 4.56 -17.93
N GLU A 164 5.15 5.19 -17.39
CA GLU A 164 6.51 5.13 -17.93
C GLU A 164 7.10 3.73 -17.85
N LEU A 165 7.00 3.09 -16.68
CA LEU A 165 7.50 1.73 -16.47
C LEU A 165 6.77 0.73 -17.38
N LYS A 166 5.45 0.85 -17.54
CA LYS A 166 4.69 0.00 -18.47
C LYS A 166 5.12 0.19 -19.93
N ARG A 167 5.48 1.41 -20.34
CA ARG A 167 6.00 1.68 -21.69
C ARG A 167 7.40 1.12 -21.90
N ALA A 168 8.26 1.15 -20.87
CA ALA A 168 9.61 0.60 -20.95
C ALA A 168 9.63 -0.94 -21.07
N LEU A 169 8.54 -1.60 -20.65
CA LEU A 169 8.37 -3.06 -20.70
C LEU A 169 7.63 -3.56 -21.94
N ALA A 170 7.01 -2.68 -22.71
CA ALA A 170 6.25 -2.99 -23.93
C ALA A 170 7.15 -2.94 -25.17
#